data_AF-A0AAD8Y392-F1
#
_entry.id   AF-A0AAD8Y392-F1
#
_cell.length_a   1.000
_cell.length_b   1.000
_cell.length_c   1.000
_cell.angle_alpha   90.00
_cell.angle_beta   90.00
_cell.angle_gamma   90.00
#
_symmetry.space_group_name_H-M   'P 1'
#
loop_
_entity.id
_entity.type
_entity.pdbx_description
1 polymer ?
#
loop_
_entity_poly.entity_id
_entity_poly.type
_entity_poly.pdbx_seq_one_letter_code
_entity_poly.pdbx_strand_id
1 'polypeptide(L)'
;MMLLGTYSKEDNNCCSIMRPPILLFALLLQSAHSLQSSPPLAFVASRASKNCGSGVLRHRQQRTKQYLSDDDEEIIPINNDRSILAGESTFQKYGRPSDINSDSFGPLLPIAEAVDEVTGGWALTYADLHPATPRTTIGQAFLATNIFYAAGGLALGVQGDWFYGALTELAGIVSFIYHYSQLEFGKNRSEVRLALLVDYFTAGAALICGGVYMVQMGIDTIPIDALLTAVGASVCLALCWVWEFGYPYIFWHSLWHILSALTGYLIGQDHLLSTGG
;
A
#
# COMPACT_ATOMS: atom_id res chain seq x y z
N MET A 1 15.49 -44.96 -12.28
CA MET A 1 16.20 -44.75 -11.01
C MET A 1 15.61 -43.50 -10.38
N MET A 2 14.56 -43.66 -9.57
CA MET A 2 13.79 -42.59 -8.94
C MET A 2 14.45 -42.23 -7.60
N LEU A 3 14.81 -40.96 -7.43
CA LEU A 3 15.19 -40.41 -6.13
C LEU A 3 13.96 -39.72 -5.53
N LEU A 4 13.37 -40.39 -4.54
CA LEU A 4 12.37 -39.84 -3.63
C LEU A 4 13.07 -38.88 -2.68
N GLY A 5 12.88 -37.58 -2.88
CA GLY A 5 13.23 -36.55 -1.91
C GLY A 5 12.14 -36.44 -0.84
N THR A 6 12.49 -36.72 0.40
CA THR A 6 11.65 -36.56 1.58
C THR A 6 11.39 -35.08 1.84
N TYR A 7 10.14 -34.64 1.75
CA TYR A 7 9.69 -33.30 2.12
C TYR A 7 9.50 -33.25 3.65
N SER A 8 10.32 -32.44 4.33
CA SER A 8 10.18 -32.19 5.77
C SER A 8 8.96 -31.32 6.05
N LYS A 9 8.29 -31.60 7.17
CA LYS A 9 6.97 -31.09 7.56
C LYS A 9 7.08 -30.42 8.93
N GLU A 10 7.31 -29.11 8.96
CA GLU A 10 7.32 -28.19 10.11
C GLU A 10 7.07 -26.79 9.50
N ASP A 11 6.09 -25.94 9.85
CA ASP A 11 5.30 -25.74 11.07
C ASP A 11 3.86 -25.31 10.71
N ASN A 12 2.87 -26.04 11.22
CA ASN A 12 1.46 -25.65 11.17
C ASN A 12 1.08 -24.94 12.46
N ASN A 13 1.33 -23.63 12.54
CA ASN A 13 0.67 -22.74 13.51
C ASN A 13 0.08 -21.52 12.79
N CYS A 14 -0.84 -21.79 11.85
CA CYS A 14 -1.77 -20.78 11.33
C CYS A 14 -2.92 -20.59 12.32
N CYS A 15 -2.71 -19.78 13.35
CA CYS A 15 -3.81 -19.15 14.04
C CYS A 15 -4.27 -17.96 13.17
N SER A 16 -5.29 -18.20 12.35
CA SER A 16 -5.97 -17.18 11.53
C SER A 16 -6.67 -16.17 12.42
N ILE A 17 -5.91 -15.21 12.95
CA ILE A 17 -6.47 -13.95 13.42
C ILE A 17 -6.99 -13.23 12.18
N MET A 18 -8.32 -13.09 12.11
CA MET A 18 -9.01 -12.30 11.10
C MET A 18 -8.41 -10.89 11.13
N ARG A 19 -7.69 -10.53 10.05
CA ARG A 19 -6.89 -9.31 9.98
C ARG A 19 -7.78 -8.08 9.74
N PRO A 20 -7.37 -6.88 10.20
CA PRO A 20 -8.19 -5.67 10.16
C PRO A 20 -8.30 -4.87 8.84
N PRO A 21 -7.77 -5.24 7.64
CA PRO A 21 -8.10 -4.45 6.44
C PRO A 21 -9.57 -4.58 5.99
N ILE A 22 -10.32 -5.58 6.49
CA ILE A 22 -11.79 -5.56 6.42
C ILE A 22 -12.36 -4.35 7.16
N LEU A 23 -11.73 -3.90 8.26
CA LEU A 23 -12.11 -2.70 9.00
C LEU A 23 -11.72 -1.41 8.25
N LEU A 24 -10.59 -1.35 7.54
CA LEU A 24 -10.25 -0.17 6.72
C LEU A 24 -11.17 -0.06 5.49
N PHE A 25 -11.46 -1.19 4.84
CA PHE A 25 -12.42 -1.25 3.73
C PHE A 25 -13.87 -1.00 4.21
N ALA A 26 -14.25 -1.53 5.38
CA ALA A 26 -15.52 -1.21 6.02
C ALA A 26 -15.60 0.24 6.47
N LEU A 27 -14.51 0.85 6.96
CA LEU A 27 -14.47 2.28 7.31
C LEU A 27 -14.58 3.15 6.06
N LEU A 28 -13.95 2.79 4.95
CA LEU A 28 -14.12 3.48 3.66
C LEU A 28 -15.56 3.35 3.14
N LEU A 29 -16.18 2.17 3.23
CA LEU A 29 -17.60 1.95 2.90
C LEU A 29 -18.57 2.67 3.86
N GLN A 30 -18.24 2.74 5.15
CA GLN A 30 -19.05 3.39 6.18
C GLN A 30 -18.92 4.91 6.12
N SER A 31 -17.78 5.43 5.65
CA SER A 31 -17.59 6.84 5.30
C SER A 31 -18.46 7.24 4.12
N ALA A 32 -18.57 6.36 3.10
CA ALA A 32 -19.45 6.57 1.95
C ALA A 32 -20.93 6.60 2.34
N HIS A 33 -21.37 5.77 3.28
CA HIS A 33 -22.73 5.82 3.82
C HIS A 33 -23.01 7.04 4.72
N SER A 34 -22.01 7.55 5.44
CA SER A 34 -22.17 8.71 6.35
C SER A 34 -22.25 10.06 5.62
N LEU A 35 -21.79 10.12 4.36
CA LEU A 35 -21.91 11.31 3.51
C LEU A 35 -23.34 11.55 2.98
N GLN A 36 -24.25 10.59 3.15
CA GLN A 36 -25.63 10.67 2.66
C GLN A 36 -26.61 11.36 3.62
N SER A 37 -26.18 11.77 4.83
CA SER A 37 -27.09 12.27 5.87
C SER A 37 -26.69 13.57 6.59
N SER A 38 -25.80 14.40 6.02
CA SER A 38 -25.40 15.67 6.67
C SER A 38 -25.78 16.91 5.83
N PRO A 39 -26.47 17.91 6.40
CA PRO A 39 -26.69 19.20 5.74
C PRO A 39 -25.40 20.03 5.70
N PRO A 40 -25.30 21.05 4.83
CA PRO A 40 -24.05 21.78 4.60
C PRO A 40 -23.68 22.64 5.81
N LEU A 41 -22.52 22.39 6.40
CA LEU A 41 -21.94 23.24 7.45
C LEU A 41 -21.11 24.36 6.82
N ALA A 42 -21.47 25.58 7.19
CA ALA A 42 -20.84 26.82 6.80
C ALA A 42 -19.39 26.91 7.29
N PHE A 43 -18.52 27.36 6.40
CA PHE A 43 -17.11 27.65 6.62
C PHE A 43 -16.96 28.91 7.48
N VAL A 44 -16.43 28.80 8.70
CA VAL A 44 -15.98 29.94 9.51
C VAL A 44 -14.51 29.74 9.85
N ALA A 45 -13.67 30.53 9.20
CA ALA A 45 -12.26 30.68 9.55
C ALA A 45 -12.12 31.55 10.80
N SER A 46 -11.29 31.12 11.76
CA SER A 46 -10.76 32.03 12.78
C SER A 46 -9.33 31.67 13.15
N ARG A 47 -8.46 32.66 12.96
CA ARG A 47 -7.06 32.75 13.37
C ARG A 47 -7.00 32.97 14.89
N ALA A 48 -6.10 32.27 15.58
CA ALA A 48 -5.52 32.79 16.82
C ALA A 48 -4.10 32.23 17.05
N SER A 49 -3.13 33.10 16.84
CA SER A 49 -1.74 33.01 17.29
C SER A 49 -1.66 33.28 18.79
N LYS A 50 -0.89 32.49 19.54
CA LYS A 50 -0.27 32.91 20.81
C LYS A 50 1.10 32.24 21.01
N ASN A 51 2.13 33.08 20.94
CA ASN A 51 3.47 32.88 21.51
C ASN A 51 3.43 32.89 23.05
N CYS A 52 4.34 32.12 23.67
CA CYS A 52 5.07 32.32 24.95
C CYS A 52 5.52 30.93 25.46
N GLY A 53 6.74 30.67 25.94
CA GLY A 53 7.86 31.53 26.24
C GLY A 53 9.10 30.71 26.64
N SER A 54 10.24 31.39 26.65
CA SER A 54 11.57 30.89 27.04
C SER A 54 11.63 30.39 28.48
N GLY A 55 12.33 29.27 28.69
CA GLY A 55 12.79 28.81 30.00
C GLY A 55 14.25 28.37 29.92
N VAL A 56 15.17 29.31 30.17
CA VAL A 56 16.60 29.08 30.38
C VAL A 56 16.81 28.59 31.81
N LEU A 57 17.48 27.46 32.01
CA LEU A 57 18.16 27.16 33.27
C LEU A 57 19.53 26.52 33.01
N ARG A 58 20.56 27.27 33.43
CA ARG A 58 21.96 26.88 33.56
C ARG A 58 22.23 26.25 34.93
N HIS A 59 23.42 25.66 35.04
CA HIS A 59 24.13 25.11 36.21
C HIS A 59 23.84 23.62 36.46
N ARG A 60 24.80 22.75 36.78
CA ARG A 60 26.09 23.00 37.46
C ARG A 60 27.05 21.83 37.16
N GLN A 61 28.26 22.17 36.74
CA GLN A 61 29.42 21.28 36.76
C GLN A 61 29.80 20.98 38.22
N GLN A 62 29.89 19.72 38.61
CA GLN A 62 30.69 19.32 39.77
C GLN A 62 31.60 18.15 39.39
N ARG A 63 32.91 18.46 39.41
CA ARG A 63 33.99 17.49 39.53
C ARG A 63 33.91 16.86 40.91
N THR A 64 34.03 15.54 40.98
CA THR A 64 34.56 14.88 42.17
C THR A 64 35.49 13.76 41.71
N LYS A 65 36.73 13.81 42.20
CA LYS A 65 37.78 12.80 42.01
C LYS A 65 37.67 11.75 43.13
N GLN A 66 38.12 10.55 42.79
CA GLN A 66 38.66 9.48 43.65
C GLN A 66 37.71 8.79 44.64
N TYR A 67 37.57 7.46 44.53
CA TYR A 67 38.44 6.51 45.23
C TYR A 67 38.27 5.10 44.63
N LEU A 68 39.37 4.33 44.61
CA LEU A 68 39.37 2.88 44.38
C LEU A 68 38.77 2.18 45.61
N SER A 69 37.92 1.18 45.35
CA SER A 69 37.81 -0.03 46.16
C SER A 69 37.27 -1.14 45.28
N ASP A 70 38.05 -2.21 45.19
CA ASP A 70 37.69 -3.48 44.61
C ASP A 70 36.57 -4.15 45.42
N ASP A 71 35.90 -5.09 44.74
CA ASP A 71 34.96 -6.10 45.21
C ASP A 71 33.48 -5.73 45.35
N ASP A 72 32.69 -6.55 44.65
CA ASP A 72 31.29 -6.94 44.87
C ASP A 72 30.15 -6.28 44.07
N GLU A 73 29.44 -7.18 43.37
CA GLU A 73 28.09 -7.12 42.80
C GLU A 73 27.82 -6.20 41.60
N GLU A 74 27.83 -6.83 40.41
CA GLU A 74 27.26 -6.32 39.16
C GLU A 74 25.72 -6.21 39.28
N ILE A 75 25.24 -5.09 39.81
CA ILE A 75 23.83 -4.69 39.71
C ILE A 75 23.61 -4.11 38.31
N ILE A 76 22.94 -4.87 37.44
CA ILE A 76 22.50 -4.42 36.12
C ILE A 76 21.48 -3.27 36.32
N PRO A 77 21.75 -2.04 35.85
CA PRO A 77 20.78 -0.97 35.92
C PRO A 77 19.68 -1.22 34.89
N ILE A 78 18.47 -1.50 35.38
CA ILE A 78 17.24 -1.48 34.58
C ILE A 78 16.97 -0.02 34.19
N ASN A 79 17.40 0.37 32.99
CA ASN A 79 16.99 1.62 32.35
C ASN A 79 15.51 1.53 31.96
N ASN A 80 14.63 1.75 32.94
CA ASN A 80 13.24 2.14 32.69
C ASN A 80 13.22 3.65 32.40
N ASP A 81 13.46 4.03 31.15
CA ASP A 81 13.00 5.32 30.62
C ASP A 81 13.23 5.42 29.11
N ARG A 82 12.22 5.02 28.32
CA ARG A 82 11.77 5.71 27.10
C ARG A 82 10.48 5.08 26.55
N SER A 83 9.41 5.89 26.61
CA SER A 83 8.20 5.91 25.77
C SER A 83 7.29 4.67 25.74
N ILE A 84 6.48 4.48 26.79
CA ILE A 84 5.22 3.68 26.77
C ILE A 84 4.06 4.52 26.15
N LEU A 85 4.37 5.37 25.16
CA LEU A 85 3.37 6.17 24.42
C LEU A 85 3.54 6.07 22.90
N ALA A 86 4.54 5.34 22.41
CA ALA A 86 4.49 4.79 21.07
C ALA A 86 3.73 3.46 21.21
N GLY A 87 2.46 3.44 20.83
CA GLY A 87 1.74 2.18 20.69
C GLY A 87 2.52 1.31 19.70
N GLU A 88 3.28 0.35 20.20
CA GLU A 88 3.94 -0.65 19.36
C GLU A 88 2.86 -1.33 18.54
N SER A 89 2.82 -0.96 17.27
CA SER A 89 1.93 -1.55 16.29
C SER A 89 2.18 -3.05 16.28
N THR A 90 1.19 -3.83 16.72
CA THR A 90 1.17 -5.31 16.71
C THR A 90 1.28 -5.91 15.28
N PHE A 91 1.45 -5.06 14.27
CA PHE A 91 1.53 -5.41 12.84
C PHE A 91 2.94 -5.69 12.32
N GLN A 92 3.98 -5.65 13.16
CA GLN A 92 5.35 -5.97 12.74
C GLN A 92 5.55 -7.49 12.52
N LYS A 93 4.89 -8.06 11.49
CA LYS A 93 5.18 -9.43 11.05
C LYS A 93 6.63 -9.58 10.55
N TYR A 94 7.23 -8.48 10.07
CA TYR A 94 8.59 -8.50 9.48
C TYR A 94 9.51 -7.34 9.93
N GLY A 95 9.08 -6.52 10.91
CA GLY A 95 9.82 -5.32 11.33
C GLY A 95 9.86 -4.20 10.28
N ARG A 96 10.36 -3.02 10.67
CA ARG A 96 10.55 -1.90 9.74
C ARG A 96 11.65 -2.25 8.73
N PRO A 97 11.42 -2.09 7.43
CA PRO A 97 12.46 -2.18 6.41
C PRO A 97 13.68 -1.31 6.73
N SER A 98 14.87 -1.92 6.82
CA SER A 98 16.11 -1.17 7.07
C SER A 98 16.59 -0.35 5.86
N ASP A 99 15.99 -0.59 4.70
CA ASP A 99 16.33 0.01 3.41
C ASP A 99 15.48 1.24 3.05
N ILE A 100 14.63 1.74 3.97
CA ILE A 100 13.95 3.04 3.79
C ILE A 100 14.89 4.16 4.28
N ASN A 101 15.65 4.74 3.35
CA ASN A 101 16.60 5.81 3.62
C ASN A 101 16.74 6.76 2.41
N SER A 102 17.53 7.84 2.58
CA SER A 102 17.75 8.85 1.54
C SER A 102 18.36 8.30 0.25
N ASP A 103 19.20 7.28 0.35
CA ASP A 103 19.89 6.69 -0.82
C ASP A 103 18.91 5.88 -1.67
N SER A 104 17.91 5.28 -1.02
CA SER A 104 16.92 4.40 -1.65
C SER A 104 15.72 5.16 -2.22
N PHE A 105 15.23 6.17 -1.50
CA PHE A 105 13.99 6.88 -1.85
C PHE A 105 14.21 8.34 -2.28
N GLY A 106 15.40 8.91 -2.05
CA GLY A 106 15.72 10.27 -2.44
C GLY A 106 14.64 11.28 -2.03
N PRO A 107 14.10 12.08 -2.97
CA PRO A 107 13.02 13.03 -2.69
C PRO A 107 11.70 12.41 -2.20
N LEU A 108 11.46 11.12 -2.45
CA LEU A 108 10.24 10.42 -2.04
C LEU A 108 10.32 9.86 -0.62
N LEU A 109 11.47 10.00 0.06
CA LEU A 109 11.66 9.49 1.42
C LEU A 109 10.55 9.93 2.40
N PRO A 110 10.13 11.21 2.47
CA PRO A 110 9.07 11.62 3.42
C PRO A 110 7.75 10.89 3.19
N ILE A 111 7.43 10.59 1.93
CA ILE A 111 6.21 9.85 1.56
C ILE A 111 6.38 8.38 1.96
N ALA A 112 7.54 7.79 1.67
CA ALA A 112 7.85 6.41 2.05
C ALA A 112 7.74 6.22 3.57
N GLU A 113 8.28 7.14 4.36
CA GLU A 113 8.18 7.11 5.83
C GLU A 113 6.75 7.28 6.32
N ALA A 114 5.98 8.22 5.74
CA ALA A 114 4.57 8.40 6.10
C ALA A 114 3.73 7.15 5.79
N VAL A 115 3.95 6.54 4.62
CA VAL A 115 3.26 5.31 4.21
C VAL A 115 3.65 4.14 5.12
N ASP A 116 4.94 4.00 5.44
CA ASP A 116 5.45 2.98 6.36
C ASP A 116 4.87 3.15 7.76
N GLU A 117 4.85 4.38 8.29
CA GLU A 117 4.31 4.71 9.61
C GLU A 117 2.80 4.41 9.71
N VAL A 118 2.00 4.90 8.75
CA VAL A 118 0.54 4.71 8.74
C VAL A 118 0.16 3.24 8.61
N THR A 119 1.00 2.43 7.97
CA THR A 119 0.72 1.01 7.74
C THR A 119 1.47 0.07 8.68
N GLY A 120 2.22 0.60 9.65
CA GLY A 120 2.98 -0.20 10.61
C GLY A 120 4.09 -1.03 9.97
N GLY A 121 4.74 -0.51 8.93
CA GLY A 121 5.83 -1.17 8.22
C GLY A 121 5.41 -2.05 7.05
N TRP A 122 4.11 -2.14 6.77
CA TRP A 122 3.56 -3.15 5.88
C TRP A 122 3.40 -2.70 4.42
N ALA A 123 3.02 -1.46 4.15
CA ALA A 123 2.69 -1.02 2.79
C ALA A 123 3.84 -1.19 1.80
N LEU A 124 5.08 -1.01 2.27
CA LEU A 124 6.28 -1.17 1.45
C LEU A 124 6.87 -2.59 1.53
N THR A 125 6.15 -3.54 2.15
CA THR A 125 6.44 -4.97 2.00
C THR A 125 5.75 -5.51 0.77
N TYR A 126 6.40 -6.46 0.10
CA TYR A 126 5.87 -7.07 -1.11
C TYR A 126 6.09 -8.58 -1.09
N ALA A 127 5.27 -9.29 -1.87
CA ALA A 127 5.26 -10.74 -1.94
C ALA A 127 6.55 -11.29 -2.56
N ASP A 128 6.97 -12.46 -2.09
CA ASP A 128 8.05 -13.21 -2.73
C ASP A 128 7.46 -14.13 -3.82
N LEU A 129 7.89 -13.93 -5.06
CA LEU A 129 7.37 -14.66 -6.22
C LEU A 129 8.23 -15.85 -6.63
N HIS A 130 9.34 -16.13 -5.93
CA HIS A 130 10.18 -17.26 -6.26
C HIS A 130 9.41 -18.60 -6.26
N PRO A 131 9.73 -19.51 -7.20
CA PRO A 131 10.83 -19.43 -8.17
C PRO A 131 10.48 -18.74 -9.50
N ALA A 132 9.34 -18.03 -9.60
CA ALA A 132 8.99 -17.32 -10.83
C ALA A 132 9.94 -16.14 -11.09
N THR A 133 10.29 -15.95 -12.36
CA THR A 133 11.15 -14.85 -12.85
C THR A 133 10.56 -14.26 -14.13
N PRO A 134 11.05 -13.12 -14.65
CA PRO A 134 10.56 -12.54 -15.90
C PRO A 134 10.79 -13.45 -17.12
N ARG A 135 11.65 -14.46 -16.99
CA ARG A 135 11.99 -15.44 -18.04
C ARG A 135 11.12 -16.70 -17.98
N THR A 136 10.39 -16.91 -16.88
CA THR A 136 9.47 -18.04 -16.74
C THR A 136 8.13 -17.74 -17.40
N THR A 137 7.45 -18.76 -17.93
CA THR A 137 6.11 -18.61 -18.53
C THR A 137 5.10 -17.99 -17.57
N ILE A 138 5.19 -18.33 -16.28
CA ILE A 138 4.30 -17.80 -15.24
C ILE A 138 4.59 -16.33 -14.97
N GLY A 139 5.86 -15.94 -14.87
CA GLY A 139 6.24 -14.53 -14.75
C GLY A 139 5.82 -13.71 -15.97
N GLN A 140 5.99 -14.25 -17.18
CA GLN A 140 5.52 -13.59 -18.41
C GLN A 140 4.00 -13.44 -18.46
N ALA A 141 3.25 -14.49 -18.09
CA ALA A 141 1.79 -14.44 -18.02
C ALA A 141 1.32 -13.43 -16.97
N PHE A 142 1.98 -13.38 -15.81
CA PHE A 142 1.70 -12.39 -14.77
C PHE A 142 1.93 -10.97 -15.30
N LEU A 143 3.09 -10.70 -15.89
CA LEU A 143 3.40 -9.38 -16.46
C LEU A 143 2.43 -8.96 -17.56
N ALA A 144 2.04 -9.91 -18.42
CA ALA A 144 1.10 -9.68 -19.52
C ALA A 144 -0.28 -9.21 -19.05
N THR A 145 -0.68 -9.47 -17.81
CA THR A 145 -1.97 -9.00 -17.28
C THR A 145 -2.07 -7.47 -17.21
N ASN A 146 -0.94 -6.75 -17.24
CA ASN A 146 -0.94 -5.29 -17.34
C ASN A 146 -1.45 -4.77 -18.70
N ILE A 147 -1.51 -5.62 -19.73
CA ILE A 147 -2.05 -5.23 -21.05
C ILE A 147 -3.51 -4.78 -20.96
N PHE A 148 -4.25 -5.23 -19.96
CA PHE A 148 -5.64 -4.82 -19.76
C PHE A 148 -5.77 -3.35 -19.38
N TYR A 149 -4.80 -2.79 -18.63
CA TYR A 149 -4.76 -1.35 -18.37
C TYR A 149 -4.44 -0.57 -19.64
N ALA A 150 -3.49 -1.03 -20.46
CA ALA A 150 -3.20 -0.41 -21.74
C ALA A 150 -4.41 -0.47 -22.69
N ALA A 151 -5.08 -1.62 -22.78
CA ALA A 151 -6.28 -1.78 -23.61
C ALA A 151 -7.43 -0.89 -23.13
N GLY A 152 -7.70 -0.84 -21.82
CA GLY A 152 -8.71 0.02 -21.22
C GLY A 152 -8.41 1.51 -21.43
N GLY A 153 -7.15 1.91 -21.19
CA GLY A 153 -6.70 3.29 -21.36
C GLY A 153 -6.79 3.77 -22.80
N LEU A 154 -6.32 2.98 -23.76
CA LEU A 154 -6.43 3.26 -25.19
C LEU A 154 -7.88 3.32 -25.65
N ALA A 155 -8.73 2.40 -25.19
CA ALA A 155 -10.14 2.40 -25.53
C ALA A 155 -10.85 3.66 -25.04
N LEU A 156 -10.60 4.09 -23.80
CA LEU A 156 -11.11 5.36 -23.25
C LEU A 156 -10.63 6.57 -24.04
N GLY A 157 -9.34 6.61 -24.40
CA GLY A 157 -8.77 7.68 -25.22
C GLY A 157 -9.45 7.78 -26.59
N VAL A 158 -9.66 6.66 -27.29
CA VAL A 158 -10.38 6.62 -28.57
C VAL A 158 -11.84 7.10 -28.44
N GLN A 159 -12.47 6.84 -27.29
CA GLN A 159 -13.84 7.29 -27.00
C GLN A 159 -13.92 8.76 -26.57
N GLY A 160 -12.78 9.43 -26.37
CA GLY A 160 -12.69 10.86 -26.07
C GLY A 160 -12.20 11.19 -24.66
N ASP A 161 -12.05 10.20 -23.77
CA ASP A 161 -11.53 10.41 -22.41
C ASP A 161 -10.02 10.20 -22.37
N TRP A 162 -9.30 11.17 -22.93
CA TRP A 162 -7.84 11.14 -22.98
C TRP A 162 -7.20 11.23 -21.60
N PHE A 163 -7.83 11.94 -20.66
CA PHE A 163 -7.25 12.16 -19.35
C PHE A 163 -7.28 10.88 -18.51
N TYR A 164 -8.46 10.29 -18.33
CA TYR A 164 -8.57 9.07 -17.54
C TYR A 164 -7.99 7.86 -18.27
N GLY A 165 -8.09 7.84 -19.61
CA GLY A 165 -7.41 6.86 -20.45
C GLY A 165 -5.90 6.85 -20.26
N ALA A 166 -5.25 8.02 -20.36
CA ALA A 166 -3.80 8.16 -20.16
C ALA A 166 -3.38 7.83 -18.71
N LEU A 167 -4.18 8.21 -17.72
CA LEU A 167 -3.92 7.88 -16.31
C LEU A 167 -3.98 6.37 -16.06
N THR A 168 -4.93 5.67 -16.68
CA THR A 168 -5.08 4.21 -16.62
C THR A 168 -3.89 3.51 -17.28
N GLU A 169 -3.46 3.99 -18.46
CA GLU A 169 -2.28 3.44 -19.15
C GLU A 169 -1.00 3.64 -18.31
N LEU A 170 -0.81 4.84 -17.73
CA LEU A 170 0.33 5.15 -16.87
C LEU A 170 0.38 4.22 -15.65
N ALA A 171 -0.77 3.99 -14.99
CA ALA A 171 -0.86 3.03 -13.89
C ALA A 171 -0.44 1.62 -14.32
N GLY A 172 -0.88 1.16 -15.50
CA GLY A 172 -0.46 -0.13 -16.05
C GLY A 172 1.04 -0.23 -16.36
N ILE A 173 1.65 0.83 -16.88
CA ILE A 173 3.09 0.88 -17.17
C ILE A 173 3.89 0.80 -15.87
N VAL A 174 3.52 1.59 -14.86
CA VAL A 174 4.24 1.61 -13.59
C VAL A 174 4.05 0.29 -12.83
N SER A 175 2.84 -0.28 -12.83
CA SER A 175 2.57 -1.60 -12.26
C SER A 175 3.41 -2.69 -12.95
N PHE A 176 3.53 -2.65 -14.28
CA PHE A 176 4.44 -3.55 -15.01
C PHE A 176 5.89 -3.41 -14.54
N ILE A 177 6.40 -2.17 -14.40
CA ILE A 177 7.78 -1.92 -13.95
C ILE A 177 8.00 -2.48 -12.54
N TYR A 178 7.04 -2.27 -11.63
CA TYR A 178 7.08 -2.81 -10.28
C TYR A 178 7.14 -4.35 -10.30
N HIS A 179 6.20 -5.01 -10.96
CA HIS A 179 6.16 -6.47 -11.00
C HIS A 179 7.34 -7.09 -11.75
N TYR A 180 7.84 -6.42 -12.78
CA TYR A 180 9.07 -6.86 -13.46
C TYR A 180 10.25 -6.81 -12.50
N SER A 181 10.40 -5.71 -11.77
CA SER A 181 11.46 -5.54 -10.76
C SER A 181 11.31 -6.55 -9.62
N GLN A 182 10.08 -6.81 -9.18
CA GLN A 182 9.77 -7.82 -8.17
C GLN A 182 10.19 -9.23 -8.61
N LEU A 183 9.92 -9.60 -9.86
CA LEU A 183 10.31 -10.88 -10.44
C LEU A 183 11.83 -11.00 -10.70
N GLU A 184 12.50 -9.92 -11.12
CA GLU A 184 13.94 -9.96 -11.45
C GLU A 184 14.82 -9.90 -10.21
N PHE A 185 14.48 -9.06 -9.22
CA PHE A 185 15.35 -8.80 -8.07
C PHE A 185 14.92 -9.51 -6.79
N GLY A 186 13.68 -10.01 -6.72
CA GLY A 186 13.18 -10.71 -5.54
C GLY A 186 12.92 -9.81 -4.33
N LYS A 187 12.84 -10.41 -3.15
CA LYS A 187 12.48 -9.74 -1.89
C LYS A 187 13.63 -8.90 -1.30
N ASN A 188 13.28 -7.89 -0.51
CA ASN A 188 14.20 -7.02 0.26
C ASN A 188 15.15 -6.17 -0.59
N ARG A 189 14.63 -5.58 -1.66
CA ARG A 189 15.35 -4.69 -2.57
C ARG A 189 14.70 -3.32 -2.57
N SER A 190 15.47 -2.28 -2.28
CA SER A 190 14.97 -0.91 -2.22
C SER A 190 14.43 -0.44 -3.57
N GLU A 191 15.02 -0.90 -4.67
CA GLU A 191 14.57 -0.60 -6.03
C GLU A 191 13.13 -1.09 -6.28
N VAL A 192 12.78 -2.26 -5.72
CA VAL A 192 11.43 -2.82 -5.85
C VAL A 192 10.43 -2.05 -4.98
N ARG A 193 10.83 -1.62 -3.77
CA ARG A 193 9.96 -0.80 -2.90
C ARG A 193 9.71 0.59 -3.46
N LEU A 194 10.73 1.18 -4.08
CA LEU A 194 10.58 2.45 -4.78
C LEU A 194 9.58 2.31 -5.93
N ALA A 195 9.73 1.25 -6.76
CA ALA A 195 8.78 0.98 -7.83
C ALA A 195 7.35 0.75 -7.29
N LEU A 196 7.19 0.01 -6.19
CA LEU A 196 5.91 -0.19 -5.51
C LEU A 196 5.28 1.13 -5.03
N LEU A 197 6.08 2.04 -4.46
CA LEU A 197 5.57 3.33 -4.00
C LEU A 197 5.05 4.18 -5.17
N VAL A 198 5.76 4.18 -6.29
CA VAL A 198 5.32 4.88 -7.51
C VAL A 198 4.08 4.22 -8.09
N ASP A 199 4.00 2.89 -8.07
CA ASP A 199 2.81 2.13 -8.47
C ASP A 199 1.58 2.54 -7.66
N TYR A 200 1.67 2.52 -6.32
CA TYR A 200 0.60 3.00 -5.44
C TYR A 200 0.16 4.43 -5.74
N PHE A 201 1.09 5.33 -6.04
CA PHE A 201 0.75 6.71 -6.37
C PHE A 201 -0.07 6.79 -7.66
N THR A 202 0.36 6.10 -8.71
CA THR A 202 -0.34 6.12 -10.01
C THR A 202 -1.66 5.35 -9.98
N ALA A 203 -1.70 4.16 -9.37
CA ALA A 203 -2.92 3.39 -9.17
C ALA A 203 -3.92 4.14 -8.28
N GLY A 204 -3.44 4.76 -7.20
CA GLY A 204 -4.26 5.60 -6.32
C GLY A 204 -4.85 6.81 -7.05
N ALA A 205 -4.06 7.49 -7.88
CA ALA A 205 -4.55 8.59 -8.70
C ALA A 205 -5.65 8.13 -9.68
N ALA A 206 -5.47 6.99 -10.35
CA ALA A 206 -6.48 6.41 -11.23
C ALA A 206 -7.77 6.06 -10.46
N LEU A 207 -7.66 5.40 -9.30
CA LEU A 207 -8.81 5.06 -8.46
C LEU A 207 -9.57 6.30 -7.97
N ILE A 208 -8.85 7.34 -7.55
CA ILE A 208 -9.47 8.61 -7.12
C ILE A 208 -10.19 9.27 -8.29
N CYS A 209 -9.57 9.31 -9.48
CA CYS A 209 -10.19 9.86 -10.69
C CYS A 209 -11.48 9.11 -11.04
N GLY A 210 -11.45 7.77 -11.04
CA GLY A 210 -12.64 6.96 -11.26
C GLY A 210 -13.73 7.21 -10.21
N GLY A 211 -13.36 7.36 -8.94
CA GLY A 211 -14.29 7.74 -7.88
C GLY A 211 -14.92 9.12 -8.09
N VAL A 212 -14.16 10.11 -8.54
CA VAL A 212 -14.68 11.43 -8.91
C VAL A 212 -15.67 11.32 -10.07
N TYR A 213 -15.37 10.52 -11.09
CA TYR A 213 -16.28 10.28 -12.21
C TYR A 213 -17.59 9.65 -11.73
N MET A 214 -17.54 8.65 -10.85
CA MET A 214 -18.73 8.05 -10.25
C MET A 214 -19.59 9.07 -9.50
N VAL A 215 -18.97 10.02 -8.78
CA VAL A 215 -19.69 11.10 -8.10
C VAL A 215 -20.32 12.07 -9.12
N GLN A 216 -19.62 12.40 -10.20
CA GLN A 216 -20.10 13.30 -11.25
C GLN A 216 -21.31 12.73 -12.01
N MET A 217 -21.33 11.41 -12.24
CA MET A 217 -22.46 10.69 -12.84
C MET A 217 -23.68 10.58 -11.92
N GLY A 218 -23.47 10.74 -10.61
CA GLY A 218 -24.44 10.41 -9.58
C GLY A 218 -24.31 8.95 -9.13
N ILE A 219 -24.35 8.70 -7.83
CA ILE A 219 -24.11 7.35 -7.27
C ILE A 219 -25.18 6.35 -7.71
N ASP A 220 -26.40 6.82 -8.00
CA ASP A 220 -27.53 5.95 -8.40
C ASP A 220 -27.43 5.46 -9.85
N THR A 221 -26.50 6.00 -10.66
CA THR A 221 -26.33 5.65 -12.08
C THR A 221 -25.17 4.71 -12.34
N ILE A 222 -24.38 4.37 -11.31
CA ILE A 222 -23.18 3.53 -11.47
C ILE A 222 -23.58 2.17 -12.08
N PRO A 223 -22.96 1.76 -13.20
CA PRO A 223 -23.30 0.51 -13.86
C PRO A 223 -23.00 -0.69 -12.95
N ILE A 224 -23.97 -1.61 -12.85
CA ILE A 224 -23.87 -2.78 -11.96
C ILE A 224 -22.65 -3.65 -12.29
N ASP A 225 -22.28 -3.73 -13.57
CA ASP A 225 -21.11 -4.49 -14.02
C ASP A 225 -19.82 -3.90 -13.43
N ALA A 226 -19.70 -2.57 -13.37
CA ALA A 226 -18.54 -1.91 -12.75
C ALA A 226 -18.47 -2.18 -11.25
N LEU A 227 -19.61 -2.22 -10.55
CA LEU A 227 -19.66 -2.59 -9.15
C LEU A 227 -19.23 -4.04 -8.93
N LEU A 228 -19.72 -4.97 -9.75
CA LEU A 228 -19.37 -6.38 -9.65
C LEU A 228 -17.87 -6.60 -9.92
N THR A 229 -17.31 -5.94 -10.93
CA THR A 229 -15.87 -6.02 -11.21
C THR A 229 -15.04 -5.35 -10.12
N ALA A 230 -15.50 -4.23 -9.56
CA ALA A 230 -14.82 -3.55 -8.45
C ALA A 230 -14.78 -4.44 -7.19
N VAL A 231 -15.90 -5.11 -6.86
CA VAL A 231 -15.97 -6.05 -5.74
C VAL A 231 -15.06 -7.25 -6.02
N GLY A 232 -15.13 -7.84 -7.22
CA GLY A 232 -14.29 -8.96 -7.60
C GLY A 232 -12.80 -8.62 -7.54
N ALA A 233 -12.42 -7.45 -8.04
CA ALA A 233 -11.08 -6.91 -7.92
C ALA A 233 -10.69 -6.79 -6.43
N SER A 234 -11.50 -6.09 -5.63
CA SER A 234 -11.22 -5.88 -4.19
C SER A 234 -11.02 -7.20 -3.44
N VAL A 235 -11.82 -8.23 -3.75
CA VAL A 235 -11.65 -9.58 -3.20
C VAL A 235 -10.33 -10.19 -3.64
N CYS A 236 -9.98 -10.12 -4.93
CA CYS A 236 -8.71 -10.65 -5.43
C CYS A 236 -7.49 -9.98 -4.77
N LEU A 237 -7.54 -8.66 -4.60
CA LEU A 237 -6.49 -7.93 -3.88
C LEU A 237 -6.45 -8.34 -2.40
N ALA A 238 -7.61 -8.51 -1.77
CA ALA A 238 -7.69 -8.98 -0.39
C ALA A 238 -7.07 -10.37 -0.19
N LEU A 239 -7.27 -11.27 -1.15
CA LEU A 239 -6.67 -12.60 -1.14
C LEU A 239 -5.14 -12.56 -1.35
N CYS A 240 -4.60 -11.57 -2.05
CA CYS A 240 -3.15 -11.37 -2.13
C CYS A 240 -2.53 -11.08 -0.76
N TRP A 241 -3.29 -10.52 0.19
CA TRP A 241 -2.84 -10.30 1.56
C TRP A 241 -2.89 -11.57 2.43
N VAL A 242 -3.70 -12.56 2.04
CA VAL A 242 -3.71 -13.87 2.69
C VAL A 242 -2.51 -14.69 2.21
N TRP A 243 -2.26 -14.66 0.91
CA TRP A 243 -1.16 -15.39 0.27
C TRP A 243 -0.09 -14.44 -0.26
N GLU A 244 0.82 -14.03 0.60
CA GLU A 244 1.94 -13.12 0.29
C GLU A 244 3.12 -13.84 -0.44
N PHE A 245 2.88 -14.98 -1.12
CA PHE A 245 3.93 -15.78 -1.73
C PHE A 245 3.48 -16.62 -2.93
N GLY A 246 4.40 -16.82 -3.87
CA GLY A 246 4.32 -17.83 -4.93
C GLY A 246 3.11 -17.73 -5.86
N TYR A 247 2.64 -18.89 -6.34
CA TYR A 247 1.56 -18.99 -7.33
C TYR A 247 0.21 -18.40 -6.90
N PRO A 248 -0.27 -18.60 -5.67
CA PRO A 248 -1.55 -18.02 -5.26
C PRO A 248 -1.54 -16.50 -5.35
N TYR A 249 -0.45 -15.84 -4.93
CA TYR A 249 -0.31 -14.39 -5.11
C TYR A 249 -0.40 -14.01 -6.59
N ILE A 250 0.41 -14.66 -7.44
CA ILE A 250 0.45 -14.35 -8.88
C ILE A 250 -0.94 -14.49 -9.51
N PHE A 251 -1.67 -15.55 -9.17
CA PHE A 251 -3.01 -15.79 -9.71
C PHE A 251 -4.02 -14.72 -9.27
N TRP A 252 -4.13 -14.47 -7.97
CA TRP A 252 -5.08 -13.49 -7.45
C TRP A 252 -4.73 -12.06 -7.88
N HIS A 253 -3.45 -11.73 -7.92
CA HIS A 253 -3.00 -10.40 -8.36
C HIS A 253 -3.23 -10.19 -9.87
N SER A 254 -3.07 -11.25 -10.68
CA SER A 254 -3.45 -11.22 -12.11
C SER A 254 -4.94 -10.91 -12.29
N LEU A 255 -5.81 -11.54 -11.49
CA LEU A 255 -7.25 -11.25 -11.53
C LEU A 255 -7.57 -9.84 -11.05
N TRP A 256 -6.84 -9.33 -10.05
CA TRP A 256 -6.92 -7.93 -9.64
C TRP A 256 -6.63 -6.99 -10.81
N HIS A 257 -5.58 -7.21 -11.59
CA HIS A 257 -5.27 -6.38 -12.77
C HIS A 257 -6.41 -6.35 -13.78
N ILE A 258 -6.89 -7.54 -14.16
CA ILE A 258 -7.94 -7.68 -15.18
C ILE A 258 -9.23 -6.99 -14.72
N LEU A 259 -9.68 -7.28 -13.50
CA LEU A 259 -10.96 -6.78 -12.99
C LEU A 259 -10.90 -5.28 -12.67
N SER A 260 -9.79 -4.78 -12.13
CA SER A 260 -9.65 -3.34 -11.86
C SER A 260 -9.51 -2.53 -13.15
N ALA A 261 -8.79 -3.03 -14.17
CA ALA A 261 -8.74 -2.40 -15.48
C ALA A 261 -10.13 -2.33 -16.14
N LEU A 262 -10.88 -3.44 -16.09
CA LEU A 262 -12.25 -3.48 -16.59
C LEU A 262 -13.18 -2.53 -15.82
N THR A 263 -13.04 -2.46 -14.49
CA THR A 263 -13.78 -1.51 -13.66
C THR A 263 -13.50 -0.07 -14.09
N GLY A 264 -12.23 0.30 -14.26
CA GLY A 264 -11.82 1.63 -14.72
C GLY A 264 -12.40 1.96 -16.09
N TYR A 265 -12.34 1.01 -17.04
CA TYR A 265 -12.94 1.15 -18.36
C TYR A 265 -14.45 1.41 -18.30
N LEU A 266 -15.20 0.59 -17.55
CA LEU A 266 -16.66 0.73 -17.45
C LEU A 266 -17.08 2.05 -16.83
N ILE A 267 -16.37 2.52 -15.79
CA ILE A 267 -16.62 3.82 -15.17
C ILE A 267 -16.35 4.96 -16.16
N GLY A 268 -15.22 4.91 -16.89
CA GLY A 268 -14.87 5.95 -17.85
C GLY A 268 -15.85 6.00 -19.04
N GLN A 269 -16.27 4.84 -19.54
CA GLN A 269 -17.25 4.75 -20.63
C GLN A 269 -18.59 5.38 -20.21
N ASP A 270 -19.10 5.04 -19.02
CA ASP A 270 -20.37 5.58 -18.54
C ASP A 270 -20.28 7.09 -18.26
N HIS A 271 -19.13 7.55 -17.76
CA HIS A 271 -18.88 8.97 -17.53
C HIS A 271 -18.95 9.78 -18.84
N LEU A 272 -18.34 9.26 -19.91
CA LEU A 272 -18.45 9.87 -21.25
C LEU A 272 -19.89 9.90 -21.75
N LEU A 273 -20.68 8.85 -21.53
CA LEU A 273 -22.09 8.82 -21.95
C LEU A 273 -22.95 9.82 -21.16
N SER A 274 -22.66 10.01 -19.87
CA SER A 274 -23.40 10.94 -19.01
C SER A 274 -23.06 12.43 -19.25
N THR A 275 -21.84 12.72 -19.72
CA THR A 275 -21.34 14.10 -19.90
C THR A 275 -21.28 14.54 -21.36
N GLY A 276 -21.28 13.59 -22.30
CA GLY A 276 -21.16 13.80 -23.74
C GLY A 276 -22.43 13.57 -24.55
N GLY A 277 -23.60 13.47 -23.88
CA GLY A 277 -24.94 13.45 -24.49
C GLY A 277 -25.62 14.82 -24.54
#